data_AF-B9WJT9-F1
#
_entry.id   AF-B9WJT9-F1
#
_cell.length_a   1.000
_cell.length_b   1.000
_cell.length_c   1.000
_cell.angle_alpha   90.00
_cell.angle_beta   90.00
_cell.angle_gamma   90.00
#
_symmetry.space_group_name_H-M   'P 1'
#
loop_
_entity.id
_entity.type
_entity.pdbx_description
1 polymer ?
#
loop_
_entity_poly.entity_id
_entity_poly.type
_entity_poly.pdbx_seq_one_letter_code
_entity_poly.pdbx_strand_id
1 'polypeptide(L)'
;MGAWGTSYFDNDMACDCWAELKHEKTENALDQLLSNLKTVAENNSYIENDETESIIVCSLLIIMFSFNNWINEMFNEKDIPKYIQEEINQFLIRYQKDWDENYKNKRIEIGNEESKSLTIPQLANLSLQKVLNPKISESCELWEETNYYDEWKQRIQILIDKLEKM
;
A
#
# COMPACT_ATOMS: atom_id res chain seq x y z
N MET A 1 4.77 -10.27 -19.93
CA MET A 1 3.39 -10.62 -19.57
C MET A 1 3.47 -11.12 -18.14
N GLY A 2 3.05 -10.28 -17.19
CA GLY A 2 3.07 -10.63 -15.77
C GLY A 2 1.74 -11.21 -15.30
N ALA A 3 1.73 -11.82 -14.11
CA ALA A 3 0.47 -12.24 -13.49
C ALA A 3 -0.40 -11.02 -13.14
N TRP A 4 -1.70 -11.16 -13.38
CA TRP A 4 -2.71 -10.12 -13.21
C TRP A 4 -3.92 -10.73 -12.48
N GLY A 5 -4.36 -10.09 -11.41
CA GLY A 5 -5.53 -10.48 -10.64
C GLY A 5 -5.96 -9.40 -9.66
N THR A 6 -7.13 -9.58 -9.06
CA THR A 6 -7.72 -8.59 -8.15
C THR A 6 -7.18 -8.73 -6.72
N SER A 7 -6.50 -9.83 -6.38
CA SER A 7 -5.82 -10.01 -5.07
C SER A 7 -4.73 -8.99 -4.83
N TYR A 8 -4.50 -8.66 -3.56
CA TYR A 8 -3.45 -7.72 -3.16
C TYR A 8 -2.04 -8.19 -3.56
N PHE A 9 -1.88 -9.47 -3.90
CA PHE A 9 -0.63 -10.08 -4.32
C PHE A 9 -0.79 -10.99 -5.56
N ASP A 10 -1.80 -10.75 -6.39
CA ASP A 10 -1.91 -11.46 -7.68
C ASP A 10 -1.07 -10.78 -8.78
N ASN A 11 -0.79 -9.48 -8.62
CA ASN A 11 0.01 -8.72 -9.57
C ASN A 11 1.50 -8.92 -9.30
N ASP A 12 2.28 -9.15 -10.36
CA ASP A 12 3.74 -9.33 -10.26
C ASP A 12 4.41 -8.14 -9.56
N MET A 13 3.98 -6.92 -9.87
CA MET A 13 4.56 -5.70 -9.26
C MET A 13 4.27 -5.59 -7.76
N ALA A 14 3.10 -6.04 -7.30
CA ALA A 14 2.79 -6.14 -5.88
C ALA A 14 3.70 -7.19 -5.20
N CYS A 15 3.93 -8.31 -5.88
CA CYS A 15 4.84 -9.35 -5.39
C CYS A 15 6.29 -8.88 -5.33
N ASP A 16 6.75 -8.11 -6.32
CA ASP A 16 8.09 -7.54 -6.38
C ASP A 16 8.32 -6.54 -5.24
N CYS A 17 7.37 -5.60 -5.04
CA CYS A 17 7.39 -4.67 -3.92
C CYS A 17 7.46 -5.43 -2.58
N TRP A 18 6.61 -6.45 -2.41
CA TRP A 18 6.61 -7.26 -1.20
C TRP A 18 7.92 -8.03 -0.99
N ALA A 19 8.45 -8.63 -2.06
CA ALA A 19 9.70 -9.37 -2.02
C ALA A 19 10.87 -8.47 -1.59
N GLU A 20 10.91 -7.23 -2.07
CA GLU A 20 11.92 -6.26 -1.70
C GLU A 20 11.82 -5.84 -0.23
N LEU A 21 10.62 -5.50 0.23
CA LEU A 21 10.38 -5.07 1.61
C LEU A 21 10.69 -6.17 2.63
N LYS A 22 10.30 -7.42 2.35
CA LYS A 22 10.48 -8.54 3.29
C LYS A 22 11.89 -9.12 3.30
N HIS A 23 12.72 -8.77 2.32
CA HIS A 23 14.04 -9.35 2.17
C HIS A 23 14.92 -9.05 3.39
N GLU A 24 15.60 -10.07 3.95
CA GLU A 24 16.32 -9.94 5.24
C GLU A 24 17.45 -8.92 5.25
N LYS A 25 17.97 -8.56 4.07
CA LYS A 25 19.03 -7.57 3.91
C LYS A 25 18.51 -6.15 3.72
N THR A 26 17.19 -5.95 3.73
CA THR A 26 16.58 -4.62 3.59
C THR A 26 16.65 -3.92 4.94
N GLU A 27 17.74 -3.17 5.17
CA GLU A 27 18.01 -2.48 6.43
C GLU A 27 16.98 -1.38 6.76
N ASN A 28 16.34 -0.79 5.73
CA ASN A 28 15.45 0.37 5.86
C ASN A 28 14.05 0.13 5.26
N ALA A 29 13.47 -1.05 5.48
CA ALA A 29 12.18 -1.43 4.88
C ALA A 29 11.04 -0.44 5.20
N LEU A 30 10.99 0.11 6.42
CA LEU A 30 9.96 1.09 6.81
C LEU A 30 10.14 2.44 6.11
N ASP A 31 11.38 2.92 5.96
CA ASP A 31 11.64 4.16 5.20
C ASP A 31 11.37 3.96 3.71
N GLN A 32 11.66 2.78 3.16
CA GLN A 32 11.33 2.45 1.77
C GLN A 32 9.81 2.44 1.55
N LEU A 33 9.05 1.82 2.46
CA LEU A 33 7.59 1.86 2.45
C LEU A 33 7.07 3.30 2.41
N LEU A 34 7.59 4.17 3.28
CA LEU A 34 7.20 5.58 3.30
C LEU A 34 7.64 6.35 2.07
N SER A 35 8.82 6.04 1.52
CA SER A 35 9.33 6.65 0.31
C SER A 35 8.40 6.36 -0.87
N ASN A 36 7.95 5.12 -1.04
CA ASN A 36 7.01 4.74 -2.09
C ASN A 36 5.72 5.57 -2.00
N LEU A 37 5.14 5.66 -0.80
CA LEU A 37 3.93 6.44 -0.57
C LEU A 37 4.14 7.93 -0.85
N LYS A 38 5.26 8.48 -0.39
CA LYS A 38 5.60 9.88 -0.57
C LYS A 38 5.78 10.24 -2.04
N THR A 39 6.47 9.40 -2.81
CA THR A 39 6.68 9.60 -4.26
C THR A 39 5.33 9.79 -4.96
N VAL A 40 4.38 8.89 -4.75
CA VAL A 40 3.05 9.01 -5.37
C VAL A 40 2.24 10.17 -4.80
N ALA A 41 2.29 10.41 -3.49
CA ALA A 41 1.60 11.54 -2.86
C ALA A 41 2.06 12.90 -3.40
N GLU A 42 3.33 13.04 -3.78
CA GLU A 42 3.91 14.25 -4.37
C GLU A 42 3.78 14.30 -5.90
N ASN A 43 3.64 13.15 -6.56
CA ASN A 43 3.53 13.06 -8.01
C ASN A 43 2.18 13.61 -8.52
N ASN A 44 2.19 14.72 -9.26
CA ASN A 44 1.00 15.27 -9.92
C ASN A 44 0.91 14.89 -11.41
N SER A 45 1.78 14.00 -11.85
CA SER A 45 1.82 13.43 -13.21
C SER A 45 1.22 12.04 -13.22
N TYR A 46 1.34 11.36 -14.35
CA TYR A 46 0.96 9.96 -14.50
C TYR A 46 1.73 9.08 -13.51
N ILE A 47 1.05 8.09 -12.94
CA ILE A 47 1.60 7.04 -12.06
C ILE A 47 1.51 5.71 -12.78
N GLU A 48 2.63 5.03 -12.86
CA GLU A 48 2.75 3.75 -13.55
C GLU A 48 2.13 2.62 -12.72
N ASN A 49 1.87 1.49 -13.36
CA ASN A 49 1.24 0.34 -12.73
C ASN A 49 2.10 -0.23 -11.60
N ASP A 50 3.43 -0.20 -11.72
CA ASP A 50 4.36 -0.66 -10.68
C ASP A 50 4.29 0.21 -9.40
N GLU A 51 4.24 1.53 -9.57
CA GLU A 51 4.01 2.49 -8.50
C GLU A 51 2.66 2.21 -7.84
N THR A 52 1.61 2.05 -8.65
CA THR A 52 0.25 1.82 -8.18
C THR A 52 0.13 0.56 -7.30
N GLU A 53 0.62 -0.57 -7.77
CA GLU A 53 0.59 -1.83 -7.02
C GLU A 53 1.45 -1.75 -5.75
N SER A 54 2.59 -1.05 -5.81
CA SER A 54 3.43 -0.79 -4.63
C SER A 54 2.69 0.02 -3.56
N ILE A 55 1.91 1.04 -3.94
CA ILE A 55 1.11 1.84 -3.00
C ILE A 55 0.04 1.01 -2.31
N ILE A 56 -0.61 0.10 -3.05
CA ILE A 56 -1.62 -0.80 -2.49
C ILE A 56 -1.00 -1.67 -1.40
N VAL A 57 0.14 -2.32 -1.68
CA VAL A 57 0.87 -3.16 -0.71
C VAL A 57 1.36 -2.34 0.49
N CYS A 58 1.99 -1.18 0.25
CA CYS A 58 2.49 -0.33 1.32
C CYS A 58 1.37 0.15 2.26
N SER A 59 0.23 0.53 1.70
CA SER A 59 -0.93 0.99 2.46
C SER A 59 -1.56 -0.12 3.29
N LEU A 60 -1.66 -1.32 2.72
CA LEU A 60 -2.09 -2.53 3.43
C LEU A 60 -1.22 -2.78 4.68
N LEU A 61 0.11 -2.71 4.53
CA LEU A 61 1.06 -2.92 5.64
C LEU A 61 0.93 -1.85 6.74
N ILE A 62 0.71 -0.57 6.38
CA ILE A 62 0.50 0.51 7.37
C ILE A 62 -0.70 0.24 8.25
N ILE A 63 -1.81 -0.19 7.64
CA ILE A 63 -3.01 -0.52 8.39
C ILE A 63 -2.70 -1.69 9.34
N MET A 64 -1.95 -2.68 8.88
CA MET A 64 -1.62 -3.86 9.68
C MET A 64 -0.72 -3.55 10.87
N PHE A 65 0.24 -2.64 10.76
CA PHE A 65 1.03 -2.16 11.91
C PHE A 65 0.17 -1.50 13.00
N SER A 66 -1.00 -0.99 12.63
CA SER A 66 -1.94 -0.33 13.55
C SER A 66 -3.03 -1.28 14.06
N PHE A 67 -3.29 -2.37 13.33
CA PHE A 67 -4.32 -3.36 13.65
C PHE A 67 -3.85 -4.78 13.33
N ASN A 68 -3.02 -5.35 14.20
CA ASN A 68 -2.34 -6.64 13.97
C ASN A 68 -3.26 -7.83 13.62
N ASN A 69 -4.53 -7.82 14.03
CA ASN A 69 -5.49 -8.89 13.72
C ASN A 69 -6.39 -8.60 12.51
N TRP A 70 -6.33 -7.40 11.94
CA TRP A 70 -7.25 -6.98 10.89
C TRP A 70 -7.17 -7.88 9.65
N ILE A 71 -5.98 -8.41 9.34
CA ILE A 71 -5.79 -9.33 8.21
C ILE A 71 -6.64 -10.59 8.34
N ASN A 72 -6.66 -11.19 9.53
CA ASN A 72 -7.37 -12.44 9.80
C ASN A 72 -8.87 -12.24 9.92
N GLU A 73 -9.31 -11.02 10.28
CA GLU A 73 -10.72 -10.67 10.44
C GLU A 73 -11.39 -10.29 9.12
N MET A 74 -10.67 -9.62 8.23
CA MET A 74 -11.24 -9.07 7.00
C MET A 74 -10.99 -9.91 5.76
N PHE A 75 -9.85 -10.60 5.67
CA PHE A 75 -9.39 -11.20 4.42
C PHE A 75 -9.37 -12.72 4.50
N ASN A 76 -9.77 -13.36 3.39
CA ASN A 76 -9.68 -14.81 3.22
C ASN A 76 -8.54 -15.18 2.25
N GLU A 77 -8.36 -16.48 1.98
CA GLU A 77 -7.27 -16.98 1.11
C GLU A 77 -7.34 -16.47 -0.35
N LYS A 78 -8.50 -15.98 -0.81
CA LYS A 78 -8.64 -15.35 -2.13
C LYS A 78 -8.17 -13.90 -2.16
N ASP A 79 -8.17 -13.24 -1.00
CA ASP A 79 -7.76 -11.84 -0.89
C ASP A 79 -6.26 -11.73 -0.59
N ILE A 80 -5.76 -12.63 0.27
CA ILE A 80 -4.35 -12.77 0.59
C ILE A 80 -4.08 -14.26 0.87
N PRO A 81 -3.27 -14.94 0.07
CA PRO A 81 -2.91 -16.34 0.32
C PRO A 81 -2.31 -16.54 1.70
N LYS A 82 -2.61 -17.66 2.35
CA LYS A 82 -2.20 -17.94 3.74
C LYS A 82 -0.69 -17.81 3.98
N TYR A 83 0.14 -18.27 3.04
CA TYR A 83 1.59 -18.15 3.16
C TYR A 83 2.05 -16.69 3.17
N ILE A 84 1.39 -15.80 2.40
CA ILE A 84 1.68 -14.36 2.43
C ILE A 84 1.24 -13.75 3.77
N GLN A 85 0.07 -14.15 4.29
CA GLN A 85 -0.36 -13.70 5.62
C GLN A 85 0.66 -14.06 6.71
N GLU A 86 1.21 -15.28 6.66
CA GLU A 86 2.27 -15.73 7.57
C GLU A 86 3.55 -14.88 7.42
N GLU A 87 3.99 -14.61 6.19
CA GLU A 87 5.14 -13.74 5.93
C GLU A 87 4.93 -12.31 6.42
N ILE A 88 3.75 -11.74 6.19
CA ILE A 88 3.36 -10.42 6.69
C ILE A 88 3.42 -10.39 8.21
N ASN A 89 2.88 -11.41 8.89
CA ASN A 89 2.95 -11.49 10.34
C ASN A 89 4.39 -11.50 10.85
N GLN A 90 5.30 -12.24 10.20
CA GLN A 90 6.72 -12.22 10.55
C GLN A 90 7.36 -10.84 10.33
N PHE A 91 7.02 -10.18 9.23
CA PHE A 91 7.48 -8.82 8.93
C PHE A 91 7.01 -7.82 9.98
N LEU A 92 5.72 -7.84 10.33
CA LEU A 92 5.16 -6.97 11.37
C LEU A 92 5.85 -7.22 12.70
N ILE A 93 6.02 -8.48 13.12
CA ILE A 93 6.75 -8.82 14.36
C ILE A 93 8.18 -8.25 14.34
N ARG A 94 8.89 -8.38 13.22
CA ARG A 94 10.27 -7.87 13.06
C ARG A 94 10.35 -6.35 13.23
N TYR A 95 9.40 -5.60 12.66
CA TYR A 95 9.47 -4.14 12.58
C TYR A 95 8.54 -3.39 13.55
N GLN A 96 7.67 -4.08 14.31
CA GLN A 96 6.67 -3.44 15.18
C GLN A 96 7.29 -2.50 16.21
N LYS A 97 8.40 -2.90 16.84
CA LYS A 97 9.07 -2.08 17.84
C LYS A 97 9.57 -0.76 17.24
N ASP A 98 10.24 -0.85 16.09
CA ASP A 98 10.75 0.32 15.37
C ASP A 98 9.59 1.21 14.90
N TRP A 99 8.52 0.58 14.39
CA TRP A 99 7.29 1.29 14.02
C TRP A 99 6.72 2.10 15.18
N ASP A 100 6.50 1.48 16.33
CA ASP A 100 5.90 2.13 17.51
C ASP A 100 6.78 3.25 18.08
N GLU A 101 8.11 3.08 18.06
CA GLU A 101 9.07 4.05 18.59
C GLU A 101 9.32 5.23 17.64
N ASN A 102 9.46 4.97 16.34
CA ASN A 102 10.01 5.94 15.39
C ASN A 102 9.04 6.39 14.28
N TYR A 103 7.99 5.62 13.98
CA TYR A 103 7.15 5.87 12.80
C TYR A 103 5.69 6.21 13.13
N LYS A 104 5.07 5.54 14.10
CA LYS A 104 3.65 5.67 14.41
C LYS A 104 3.14 7.11 14.56
N ASN A 105 3.95 7.97 15.18
CA ASN A 105 3.63 9.39 15.38
C ASN A 105 4.40 10.33 14.44
N LYS A 106 5.18 9.78 13.51
CA LYS A 106 5.97 10.53 12.53
C LYS A 106 5.02 11.28 11.60
N ARG A 107 5.38 12.52 11.30
CA ARG A 107 4.69 13.34 10.30
C ARG A 107 5.61 13.52 9.11
N ILE A 108 5.05 13.39 7.91
CA ILE A 108 5.75 13.48 6.64
C ILE A 108 5.35 14.80 5.99
N GLU A 109 6.35 15.60 5.66
CA GLU A 109 6.16 16.82 4.89
C GLU A 109 6.11 16.48 3.40
N ILE A 110 5.04 16.95 2.75
CA ILE A 110 4.83 16.83 1.31
C ILE A 110 4.50 18.20 0.70
N GLY A 111 4.86 18.38 -0.57
CA GLY A 111 4.52 19.58 -1.35
C GLY A 111 5.69 20.56 -1.47
N ASN A 112 5.93 21.01 -2.72
CA ASN A 112 7.06 21.87 -3.07
C ASN A 112 6.81 23.35 -2.73
N GLU A 113 5.56 23.82 -2.83
CA GLU A 113 5.20 25.24 -2.67
C GLU A 113 4.37 25.51 -1.40
N GLU A 114 3.45 24.60 -1.04
CA GLU A 114 2.69 24.63 0.22
C GLU A 114 2.93 23.33 0.98
N SER A 115 3.91 23.34 1.90
CA SER A 115 4.26 22.15 2.68
C SER A 115 3.12 21.75 3.61
N LYS A 116 2.58 20.55 3.39
CA LYS A 116 1.58 19.91 4.25
C LYS A 116 2.25 18.84 5.10
N SER A 117 1.95 18.86 6.40
CA SER A 117 2.45 17.86 7.36
C SER A 117 1.39 16.79 7.63
N LEU A 118 1.55 15.64 6.99
CA LEU A 118 0.61 14.51 7.07
C LEU A 118 1.10 13.46 8.05
N THR A 119 0.19 12.79 8.75
CA THR A 119 0.50 11.52 9.42
C THR A 119 0.71 10.41 8.39
N ILE A 120 1.35 9.30 8.77
CA ILE A 120 1.56 8.16 7.85
C ILE A 120 0.22 7.60 7.30
N PRO A 121 -0.86 7.42 8.09
CA PRO A 121 -2.14 6.97 7.55
C PRO A 121 -2.76 7.95 6.55
N GLN A 122 -2.64 9.26 6.81
CA GLN A 122 -3.09 10.30 5.87
C GLN A 122 -2.28 10.29 4.57
N LEU A 123 -0.97 10.02 4.64
CA LEU A 123 -0.12 9.87 3.48
C LEU A 123 -0.57 8.66 2.64
N ALA A 124 -0.76 7.50 3.26
CA ALA A 124 -1.24 6.30 2.59
C ALA A 124 -2.61 6.50 1.92
N ASN A 125 -3.54 7.16 2.64
CA ASN A 125 -4.87 7.46 2.11
C ASN A 125 -4.77 8.35 0.87
N LEU A 126 -4.00 9.44 0.94
CA LEU A 126 -3.78 10.33 -0.20
C LEU A 126 -3.20 9.59 -1.41
N SER A 127 -2.22 8.71 -1.20
CA SER A 127 -1.61 7.93 -2.29
C SER A 127 -2.61 6.95 -2.91
N LEU A 128 -3.44 6.26 -2.12
CA LEU A 128 -4.50 5.38 -2.65
C LEU A 128 -5.60 6.13 -3.39
N GLN A 129 -5.94 7.35 -2.95
CA GLN A 129 -6.89 8.18 -3.70
C GLN A 129 -6.37 8.53 -5.10
N LYS A 130 -5.05 8.70 -5.26
CA LYS A 130 -4.43 8.90 -6.59
C LYS A 130 -4.48 7.64 -7.45
N VAL A 131 -4.29 6.46 -6.86
CA VAL A 131 -4.48 5.18 -7.55
C VAL A 131 -5.89 5.07 -8.15
N LEU A 132 -6.91 5.55 -7.47
CA LEU A 132 -8.29 5.53 -7.99
C LEU A 132 -8.62 6.66 -8.98
N ASN A 133 -7.66 7.51 -9.33
CA ASN A 133 -7.89 8.62 -10.24
C ASN A 133 -7.59 8.21 -11.70
N PRO A 134 -8.61 8.06 -12.56
CA PRO A 134 -8.43 7.58 -13.94
C PRO A 134 -7.69 8.56 -14.85
N LYS A 135 -7.42 9.80 -14.40
CA LYS A 135 -6.65 10.78 -15.18
C LYS A 135 -5.14 10.64 -15.02
N ILE A 136 -4.70 9.93 -13.98
CA ILE A 136 -3.28 9.84 -13.63
C ILE A 136 -2.83 8.42 -13.37
N SER A 137 -3.70 7.45 -13.08
CA SER A 137 -3.29 6.09 -12.74
C SER A 137 -3.41 5.12 -13.92
N GLU A 138 -2.28 4.54 -14.32
CA GLU A 138 -2.24 3.49 -15.33
C GLU A 138 -3.10 2.29 -14.94
N SER A 139 -2.98 1.80 -13.70
CA SER A 139 -3.79 0.65 -13.27
C SER A 139 -5.29 0.97 -13.34
N CYS A 140 -5.70 2.19 -12.98
CA CYS A 140 -7.11 2.57 -13.07
C CYS A 140 -7.61 2.54 -14.52
N GLU A 141 -6.82 3.06 -15.47
CA GLU A 141 -7.12 2.99 -16.90
C GLU A 141 -7.19 1.53 -17.39
N LEU A 142 -6.20 0.71 -17.04
CA LEU A 142 -6.14 -0.69 -17.47
C LEU A 142 -7.27 -1.53 -16.88
N TRP A 143 -7.62 -1.34 -15.61
CA TRP A 143 -8.71 -2.08 -14.98
C TRP A 143 -10.08 -1.63 -15.49
N GLU A 144 -10.27 -0.35 -15.86
CA GLU A 144 -11.53 0.19 -16.41
C GLU A 144 -11.95 -0.56 -17.70
N GLU A 145 -10.99 -1.10 -18.46
CA GLU A 145 -11.24 -1.89 -19.66
C GLU A 145 -11.66 -3.36 -19.38
N THR A 146 -11.74 -3.77 -18.10
CA THR A 146 -12.00 -5.15 -17.70
C THR A 146 -13.36 -5.35 -17.01
N ASN A 147 -13.82 -6.59 -16.96
CA ASN A 147 -15.01 -6.96 -16.18
C ASN A 147 -14.79 -7.00 -14.66
N TYR A 148 -13.56 -6.73 -14.19
CA TYR A 148 -13.17 -6.84 -12.79
C TYR A 148 -12.88 -5.47 -12.15
N TYR A 149 -13.11 -4.36 -12.87
CA TYR A 149 -12.84 -3.01 -12.40
C TYR A 149 -13.47 -2.71 -11.04
N ASP A 150 -14.77 -3.02 -10.89
CA ASP A 150 -15.51 -2.76 -9.65
C ASP A 150 -14.94 -3.57 -8.48
N GLU A 151 -14.53 -4.81 -8.72
CA GLU A 151 -13.93 -5.68 -7.71
C GLU A 151 -12.57 -5.14 -7.25
N TRP A 152 -11.69 -4.79 -8.20
CA TRP A 152 -10.39 -4.18 -7.91
C TRP A 152 -10.55 -2.87 -7.13
N LYS A 153 -11.43 -1.98 -7.61
CA LYS A 153 -11.72 -0.70 -6.96
C LYS A 153 -12.27 -0.86 -5.55
N GLN A 154 -13.19 -1.82 -5.34
CA GLN A 154 -13.74 -2.10 -4.02
C GLN A 154 -12.65 -2.53 -3.03
N ARG A 155 -11.66 -3.32 -3.46
CA ARG A 155 -10.54 -3.73 -2.60
C ARG A 155 -9.66 -2.57 -2.16
N ILE A 156 -9.43 -1.61 -3.04
CA ILE A 156 -8.71 -0.37 -2.70
C ILE A 156 -9.56 0.50 -1.76
N GLN A 157 -10.87 0.59 -2.01
CA GLN A 157 -11.79 1.34 -1.16
C GLN A 157 -11.82 0.81 0.28
N ILE A 158 -11.74 -0.51 0.48
CA ILE A 158 -11.63 -1.10 1.83
C ILE A 158 -10.42 -0.54 2.60
N LEU A 159 -9.28 -0.34 1.92
CA LEU A 159 -8.09 0.23 2.54
C LEU A 159 -8.29 1.72 2.88
N ILE A 160 -8.84 2.50 1.94
CA ILE A 160 -9.16 3.92 2.14
C ILE A 160 -10.10 4.09 3.34
N ASP A 161 -11.22 3.37 3.37
CA ASP A 161 -12.23 3.44 4.44
C ASP A 161 -11.64 3.09 5.82
N LYS A 162 -10.62 2.23 5.84
CA LYS A 162 -9.94 1.85 7.08
C LYS A 162 -8.94 2.92 7.51
N LEU A 163 -8.19 3.51 6.59
CA LEU A 163 -7.26 4.61 6.85
C LEU A 163 -7.97 5.90 7.30
N GLU A 164 -9.19 6.18 6.81
CA GLU A 164 -9.98 7.34 7.26
C GLU A 164 -10.43 7.25 8.73
N LYS A 165 -10.40 6.05 9.31
CA LYS A 165 -10.76 5.79 10.71
C LYS A 165 -9.55 5.84 11.65
N MET A 166 -8.34 6.09 11.12
CA MET A 166 -7.07 6.15 11.85
C MET A 166 -6.67 7.60 12.13
#